data_AF-A0A353GI43-F1
#
_entry.id   AF-A0A353GI43-F1
#
_cell.length_a   1.000
_cell.length_b   1.000
_cell.length_c   1.000
_cell.angle_alpha   90.00
_cell.angle_beta   90.00
_cell.angle_gamma   90.00
#
_symmetry.space_group_name_H-M   'P 1'
#
loop_
_entity.id
_entity.type
_entity.pdbx_description
1 polymer ?
#
loop_
_entity_poly.entity_id
_entity_poly.type
_entity_poly.pdbx_seq_one_letter_code
_entity_poly.pdbx_strand_id
1 'polypeptide(L)'
;MEKIKTRPFDPARYLETEEDMAVYLTAALQEDDPALVGVVLGDIIRAYGMTQVAKLTGLSRTSLYKAFSADGNPSMGTVLKVIHALGISLSAARVPEAPAVSKTARKKPPKRVPASVPARATV
;
A
#
# COMPACT_ATOMS: atom_id res chain seq x y z
N MET A 1 3.29 28.44 37.74
CA MET A 1 2.77 27.32 36.93
C MET A 1 3.87 26.28 36.82
N GLU A 2 3.68 25.09 37.35
CA GLU A 2 4.63 24.00 37.13
C GLU A 2 4.67 23.63 35.65
N LYS A 3 5.88 23.38 35.13
CA LYS A 3 6.09 22.94 33.75
C LYS A 3 5.88 21.44 33.66
N ILE A 4 4.93 21.02 32.83
CA ILE A 4 4.70 19.61 32.51
C ILE A 4 5.92 19.08 31.74
N LYS A 5 6.49 17.97 32.21
CA LYS A 5 7.59 17.28 31.52
C LYS A 5 7.01 16.41 30.41
N THR A 6 7.42 16.65 29.17
CA THR A 6 7.02 15.87 28.00
C THR A 6 8.21 15.09 27.43
N ARG A 7 7.91 14.10 26.59
CA ARG A 7 8.91 13.32 25.84
C ARG A 7 8.48 13.22 24.37
N PRO A 8 9.42 13.04 23.43
CA PRO A 8 9.08 12.72 22.06
C PRO A 8 8.20 11.46 21.98
N PHE A 9 7.21 11.50 21.10
CA PHE A 9 6.36 10.36 20.83
C PHE A 9 7.13 9.32 19.99
N ASP A 10 7.05 8.05 20.39
CA ASP A 10 7.64 6.92 19.65
C ASP A 10 6.57 5.81 19.58
N PRO A 11 5.99 5.55 18.40
CA PRO A 11 4.89 4.59 18.24
C PRO A 11 5.32 3.17 18.60
N ALA A 12 6.59 2.80 18.35
CA ALA A 12 7.11 1.47 18.66
C ALA A 12 7.00 1.08 20.15
N ARG A 13 6.83 2.05 21.05
CA ARG A 13 6.64 1.81 22.50
C ARG A 13 5.22 1.39 22.88
N TYR A 14 4.28 1.45 21.96
CA TYR A 14 2.86 1.16 22.19
C TYR A 14 2.31 0.04 21.30
N LEU A 15 3.16 -0.58 20.48
CA LEU A 15 2.82 -1.74 19.66
C LEU A 15 3.13 -3.02 20.45
N GLU A 16 2.24 -3.39 21.36
CA GLU A 16 2.44 -4.51 22.28
C GLU A 16 1.91 -5.83 21.71
N THR A 17 0.89 -5.77 20.88
CA THR A 17 0.19 -6.94 20.31
C THR A 17 0.31 -6.99 18.79
N GLU A 18 0.11 -8.18 18.20
CA GLU A 18 0.06 -8.34 16.75
C GLU A 18 -1.13 -7.58 16.15
N GLU A 19 -2.23 -7.47 16.89
CA GLU A 19 -3.39 -6.68 16.54
C GLU A 19 -3.06 -5.18 16.43
N ASP A 20 -2.30 -4.62 17.38
CA ASP A 20 -1.88 -3.21 17.33
C ASP A 20 -1.05 -2.94 16.06
N MET A 21 -0.15 -3.86 15.71
CA MET A 21 0.69 -3.76 14.51
C MET A 21 -0.16 -3.82 13.23
N ALA A 22 -1.14 -4.71 13.18
CA ALA A 22 -2.04 -4.84 12.04
C ALA A 22 -2.93 -3.61 11.86
N VAL A 23 -3.48 -3.05 12.94
CA VAL A 23 -4.27 -1.81 12.92
C VAL A 23 -3.41 -0.64 12.47
N TYR A 24 -2.18 -0.51 12.99
CA TYR A 24 -1.28 0.57 12.63
C TYR A 24 -0.85 0.49 11.16
N LEU A 25 -0.50 -0.69 10.66
CA LEU A 25 -0.21 -0.89 9.24
C LEU A 25 -1.43 -0.62 8.34
N THR A 26 -2.63 -0.98 8.79
CA THR A 26 -3.87 -0.70 8.05
C THR A 26 -4.11 0.79 7.92
N ALA A 27 -3.91 1.56 9.00
CA ALA A 27 -4.01 3.01 8.94
C ALA A 27 -2.99 3.61 7.96
N ALA A 28 -1.75 3.11 7.95
CA ALA A 28 -0.73 3.57 7.01
C ALA A 28 -1.10 3.32 5.54
N LEU A 29 -1.71 2.16 5.25
CA LEU A 29 -2.15 1.79 3.90
C LEU A 29 -3.33 2.64 3.41
N GLN A 30 -4.10 3.26 4.31
CA GLN A 30 -5.24 4.11 3.96
C GLN A 30 -4.84 5.53 3.55
N GLU A 31 -3.63 5.97 3.88
CA GLU A 31 -3.13 7.31 3.54
C GLU A 31 -2.54 7.40 2.12
N ASP A 32 -2.53 6.30 1.36
CA ASP A 32 -2.00 6.20 -0.01
C ASP A 32 -0.54 6.71 -0.18
N ASP A 33 0.25 6.71 0.90
CA ASP A 33 1.66 7.13 0.92
C ASP A 33 2.62 5.94 1.15
N PRO A 34 3.36 5.49 0.12
CA PRO A 34 4.33 4.41 0.24
C PRO A 34 5.47 4.69 1.24
N ALA A 35 5.87 5.95 1.40
CA ALA A 35 6.93 6.31 2.33
C ALA A 35 6.45 6.12 3.77
N LEU A 36 5.20 6.51 4.06
CA LEU A 36 4.56 6.29 5.36
C LEU A 36 4.48 4.79 5.68
N VAL A 37 4.08 3.94 4.73
CA VAL A 37 4.06 2.48 4.92
C VAL A 37 5.44 1.94 5.30
N GLY A 38 6.50 2.46 4.67
CA GLY A 38 7.89 2.12 5.01
C GLY A 38 8.26 2.50 6.44
N VAL A 39 7.92 3.72 6.87
CA VAL A 39 8.16 4.21 8.25
C VAL A 39 7.40 3.37 9.27
N VAL A 40 6.12 3.10 9.03
CA VAL A 40 5.25 2.32 9.91
C VAL A 40 5.76 0.88 10.06
N LEU A 41 6.17 0.25 8.97
CA LEU A 41 6.82 -1.06 9.05
C LEU A 41 8.14 -0.99 9.82
N GLY A 42 8.92 0.09 9.68
CA GLY A 42 10.11 0.32 10.49
C GLY A 42 9.80 0.36 11.99
N ASP A 43 8.75 1.07 12.39
CA ASP A 43 8.27 1.13 13.77
C ASP A 43 7.85 -0.25 14.28
N ILE A 44 7.08 -0.99 13.49
CA ILE A 44 6.62 -2.35 13.82
C ILE A 44 7.83 -3.30 13.98
N ILE A 45 8.80 -3.26 13.06
CA ILE A 45 10.02 -4.08 13.15
C ILE A 45 10.81 -3.75 14.43
N ARG A 46 10.87 -2.47 14.82
CA ARG A 46 11.53 -2.04 16.06
C ARG A 46 10.80 -2.58 17.30
N ALA A 47 9.47 -2.53 17.30
CA ALA A 47 8.64 -3.03 18.40
C ALA A 47 8.72 -4.56 18.54
N TYR A 48 8.59 -5.28 17.42
CA TYR A 48 8.65 -6.75 17.37
C TYR A 48 10.05 -7.31 17.65
N GLY A 49 11.08 -6.55 17.28
CA GLY A 49 12.48 -6.88 17.51
C GLY A 49 13.23 -7.22 16.21
N MET A 50 14.17 -6.34 15.85
CA MET A 50 14.97 -6.41 14.63
C MET A 50 15.67 -7.76 14.40
N THR A 51 16.21 -8.37 15.45
CA THR A 51 16.90 -9.66 15.36
C THR A 51 15.94 -10.80 15.02
N GLN A 52 14.72 -10.76 15.56
CA GLN A 52 13.71 -11.78 15.30
C GLN A 52 13.20 -11.68 13.87
N VAL A 53 12.87 -10.46 13.41
CA VAL A 53 12.46 -10.23 12.02
C VAL A 53 13.54 -10.67 11.03
N ALA A 54 14.80 -10.28 11.26
CA ALA A 54 15.92 -10.69 10.41
C ALA A 54 16.02 -12.22 10.23
N LYS A 55 15.83 -12.97 11.32
CA LYS A 55 15.84 -14.44 11.28
C LYS A 55 14.65 -14.99 10.50
N LEU A 56 13.44 -14.49 10.76
CA LEU A 56 12.21 -14.96 10.11
C LEU A 56 12.17 -14.66 8.61
N THR A 57 12.66 -13.49 8.20
CA THR A 57 12.65 -13.06 6.80
C THR A 57 13.87 -13.53 6.00
N GLY A 58 14.92 -14.02 6.68
CA GLY A 58 16.22 -14.31 6.06
C GLY A 58 16.94 -13.06 5.53
N LEU A 59 16.66 -11.88 6.10
CA LEU A 59 17.27 -10.61 5.68
C LEU A 59 18.32 -10.19 6.70
N SER A 60 19.37 -9.51 6.25
CA SER A 60 20.35 -8.94 7.18
C SER A 60 19.74 -7.74 7.94
N ARG A 61 20.16 -7.55 9.20
CA ARG A 61 19.78 -6.36 9.99
C ARG A 61 20.11 -5.06 9.25
N THR A 62 21.27 -5.01 8.59
CA THR A 62 21.69 -3.87 7.76
C THR A 62 20.72 -3.60 6.61
N SER A 63 20.24 -4.67 5.94
CA SER A 63 19.24 -4.54 4.89
C SER A 63 17.91 -4.04 5.44
N LEU A 64 17.47 -4.52 6.60
CA LEU A 64 16.23 -4.06 7.24
C LEU A 64 16.33 -2.59 7.64
N TYR A 65 17.43 -2.17 8.28
CA TYR A 65 17.65 -0.77 8.63
C TYR A 65 17.65 0.15 7.41
N LYS A 66 18.30 -0.24 6.32
CA LYS A 66 18.34 0.56 5.09
C LYS A 66 16.98 0.60 4.38
N ALA A 67 16.24 -0.51 4.41
CA ALA A 67 14.97 -0.62 3.71
C ALA A 67 13.84 0.14 4.44
N PHE A 68 13.84 0.14 5.77
CA PHE A 68 12.78 0.72 6.61
C PHE A 68 13.25 1.92 7.43
N SER A 69 14.30 2.61 7.01
CA SER A 69 14.69 3.93 7.52
C SER A 69 13.74 5.02 7.04
N ALA A 70 13.83 6.23 7.62
CA ALA A 70 13.05 7.40 7.19
C ALA A 70 13.16 7.69 5.67
N ASP A 71 14.37 7.55 5.11
CA ASP A 71 14.62 7.73 3.66
C ASP A 71 14.68 6.39 2.90
N GLY A 72 14.18 5.32 3.52
CA GLY A 72 14.18 3.98 2.95
C GLY A 72 13.24 3.86 1.75
N ASN A 73 13.56 2.95 0.83
CA ASN A 73 12.65 2.56 -0.26
C ASN A 73 12.62 1.03 -0.35
N PRO A 74 11.85 0.35 0.52
CA PRO A 74 11.82 -1.10 0.55
C PRO A 74 11.15 -1.61 -0.73
N SER A 75 11.73 -2.64 -1.35
CA SER A 75 11.05 -3.30 -2.47
C SER A 75 9.74 -3.93 -2.01
N MET A 76 8.73 -4.01 -2.87
CA MET A 76 7.46 -4.66 -2.53
C MET A 76 7.67 -6.11 -2.04
N GLY A 77 8.62 -6.84 -2.63
CA GLY A 77 8.97 -8.18 -2.17
C GLY A 77 9.54 -8.21 -0.74
N THR A 78 10.29 -7.18 -0.35
CA THR A 78 10.79 -7.01 1.04
C THR A 78 9.65 -6.73 2.00
N VAL A 79 8.72 -5.84 1.60
CA VAL A 79 7.53 -5.49 2.38
C VAL A 79 6.71 -6.73 2.67
N LEU A 80 6.35 -7.49 1.63
CA LEU A 80 5.55 -8.72 1.79
C LEU A 80 6.24 -9.75 2.69
N LYS A 81 7.56 -9.96 2.54
CA LYS A 81 8.31 -10.87 3.42
C LYS A 81 8.21 -10.47 4.89
N VAL A 82 8.35 -9.18 5.20
CA VAL A 82 8.26 -8.69 6.58
C VAL A 82 6.84 -8.87 7.12
N ILE A 83 5.82 -8.48 6.36
CA ILE A 83 4.42 -8.61 6.77
C ILE A 83 4.08 -10.07 7.09
N HIS A 84 4.48 -11.01 6.24
CA HIS A 84 4.30 -12.44 6.48
C HIS A 84 5.08 -12.94 7.71
N ALA A 85 6.29 -12.44 7.93
CA ALA A 85 7.10 -12.81 9.10
C ALA A 85 6.50 -12.31 10.43
N LEU A 86 5.70 -11.25 10.37
CA LEU A 86 4.96 -10.69 11.51
C LEU A 86 3.59 -11.34 11.71
N GLY A 87 3.24 -12.37 10.92
CA GLY A 87 1.93 -13.03 11.00
C GLY A 87 0.76 -12.22 10.42
N ILE A 88 1.03 -11.09 9.76
CA ILE A 88 0.00 -10.22 9.21
C ILE A 88 -0.37 -10.67 7.78
N SER A 89 -1.65 -10.64 7.44
CA SER A 89 -2.14 -10.90 6.09
C SER A 89 -2.58 -9.62 5.39
N LEU A 90 -2.09 -9.38 4.17
CA LEU A 90 -2.62 -8.33 3.30
C LEU A 90 -3.78 -8.88 2.46
N SER A 91 -4.89 -8.14 2.44
CA SER A 91 -6.06 -8.46 1.64
C SER A 91 -6.47 -7.29 0.75
N ALA A 92 -6.86 -7.59 -0.50
CA ALA A 92 -7.49 -6.61 -1.36
C ALA A 92 -9.00 -6.58 -1.07
N ALA A 93 -9.53 -5.39 -0.80
CA ALA A 93 -10.97 -5.14 -0.68
C ALA A 93 -11.40 -4.12 -1.72
N ARG A 94 -12.65 -4.26 -2.22
CA ARG A 94 -13.23 -3.21 -3.07
C ARG A 94 -13.52 -1.99 -2.21
N VAL A 95 -12.92 -0.84 -2.57
CA VAL A 95 -13.36 0.45 -2.04
C VAL A 95 -14.71 0.78 -2.68
N PRO A 96 -15.80 0.92 -1.90
CA PRO A 96 -17.15 1.12 -2.45
C PRO A 96 -17.30 2.42 -3.25
N GLU A 97 -16.41 3.39 -3.04
CA GLU A 97 -16.28 4.62 -3.82
C GLU A 97 -14.92 4.64 -4.51
N ALA A 98 -14.83 4.01 -5.68
CA ALA A 98 -13.68 4.21 -6.55
C ALA A 98 -13.63 5.69 -6.98
N PRO A 99 -12.44 6.34 -7.07
CA PRO A 99 -12.36 7.64 -7.69
C PRO A 99 -12.95 7.51 -9.09
N ALA A 100 -13.94 8.34 -9.41
CA ALA A 100 -14.62 8.31 -10.68
C ALA A 100 -13.57 8.41 -11.80
N VAL A 101 -13.23 7.27 -12.42
CA VAL A 101 -12.51 7.27 -13.68
C VAL A 101 -13.39 8.07 -14.62
N SER A 102 -12.93 9.27 -14.98
CA SER A 102 -13.66 10.15 -15.86
C SER A 102 -14.07 9.33 -17.08
N LYS A 103 -15.38 9.24 -17.32
CA LYS A 103 -15.91 8.68 -18.55
C LYS A 103 -15.51 9.63 -19.67
N THR A 104 -14.27 9.55 -20.17
CA THR A 104 -13.95 10.12 -21.46
C THR A 104 -14.75 9.36 -22.50
N ALA A 105 -15.76 10.05 -23.00
CA ALA A 105 -16.73 9.65 -23.98
C ALA A 105 -16.17 8.67 -25.03
N ARG A 106 -16.61 7.41 -24.98
CA ARG A 106 -16.71 6.59 -26.19
C ARG A 106 -17.75 7.26 -27.11
N LYS A 107 -17.30 8.14 -28.00
CA LYS A 107 -18.13 8.61 -29.12
C LYS A 107 -18.58 7.38 -29.91
N LYS A 108 -19.91 7.23 -30.03
CA LYS A 108 -20.57 6.19 -30.82
C LYS A 108 -19.94 6.17 -32.24
N PRO A 109 -19.54 5.01 -32.80
CA PRO A 109 -19.03 4.98 -34.16
C PRO A 109 -20.13 5.44 -35.12
N PRO A 110 -19.81 6.20 -36.18
CA PRO A 110 -20.82 6.64 -37.14
C PRO A 110 -21.46 5.41 -37.80
N LYS A 111 -22.80 5.41 -37.89
CA LYS A 111 -23.56 4.41 -38.67
C LYS A 111 -23.05 4.46 -40.11
N ARG A 112 -22.43 3.37 -40.59
CA ARG A 112 -22.25 3.16 -42.03
C ARG A 112 -23.65 3.08 -42.65
N VAL A 113 -24.02 4.07 -43.45
CA VAL A 113 -25.12 3.96 -44.40
C VAL A 113 -24.70 2.92 -45.44
N PRO A 114 -25.49 1.87 -45.71
CA PRO A 114 -25.21 0.99 -46.84
C PRO A 114 -25.40 1.78 -48.13
N ALA A 115 -24.36 1.81 -48.97
CA ALA A 115 -24.47 2.30 -50.34
C ALA A 115 -25.52 1.46 -51.07
N SER A 116 -26.63 2.07 -51.44
CA SER A 116 -27.64 1.48 -52.31
C SER A 116 -27.01 1.27 -53.69
N VAL A 117 -26.88 0.00 -54.10
CA VAL A 117 -26.56 -0.38 -55.47
C VAL A 117 -27.77 -0.01 -56.35
N PRO A 118 -27.63 0.78 -57.42
CA PRO A 118 -28.74 0.98 -58.34
C PRO A 118 -28.95 -0.28 -59.18
N ALA A 119 -30.18 -0.79 -59.16
CA ALA A 119 -30.65 -1.86 -60.01
C ALA A 119 -30.71 -1.40 -61.48
N ARG A 120 -30.28 -2.28 -62.38
CA ARG A 120 -30.50 -2.20 -63.83
C ARG A 120 -32.01 -2.21 -64.16
N ALA A 121 -32.41 -1.36 -65.10
CA ALA A 121 -33.56 -1.53 -66.00
C ALA A 121 -33.14 -0.90 -67.35
N THR A 122 -32.87 -1.68 -68.41
CA THR A 122 -33.81 -2.20 -69.41
C THR A 122 -34.62 -1.10 -70.10
N VAL A 123 -34.18 -0.73 -71.31
CA VAL A 123 -35.01 -0.44 -72.49
C VAL A 123 -34.30 -1.07 -73.68
#